data_AF-A0AAW1TF45-F1
#
_entry.id   AF-A0AAW1TF45-F1
#
_cell.length_a   1.000
_cell.length_b   1.000
_cell.length_c   1.000
_cell.angle_alpha   90.00
_cell.angle_beta   90.00
_cell.angle_gamma   90.00
#
_symmetry.space_group_name_H-M   'P 1'
#
loop_
_entity.id
_entity.type
_entity.pdbx_description
1 polymer ?
#
loop_
_entity_poly.entity_id
_entity_poly.type
_entity_poly.pdbx_seq_one_letter_code
_entity_poly.pdbx_strand_id
1 'polypeptide(L)'
;MQSQLVGCLRPQATIRTHLATDRHARLAFAHLNCLRSVWQGRSSSRAQPATLFCSAAGSSPSKAATAPTGSKGARSGQLDLIIGPMFAGKTSSLLRKVQQLEAQGLAVAVIKSAKDTRYHASRLTTHDGQSRECFAASSLADFKKHRSAEYDASEAIAIDEAQFFPDLLEFCLEAAEQDNKLVVIAGLDGDFRRKRFGQVLDLVPLVDSVTKLKANCAFCNQQALFSLRIAADQRQEVVGGADKYAPVCRHHFSEFERLRSEQYADAVVG
;
A
#
# COMPACT_ATOMS: atom_id res chain seq x y z
N MET A 1 12.22 23.21 32.61
CA MET A 1 10.79 23.12 32.94
C MET A 1 9.98 23.34 31.67
N GLN A 2 9.16 22.33 31.31
CA GLN A 2 7.98 22.32 30.41
C GLN A 2 8.15 22.89 28.98
N SER A 3 8.23 22.11 27.89
CA SER A 3 7.28 21.16 27.28
C SER A 3 5.90 21.74 26.95
N GLN A 4 5.64 22.06 25.69
CA GLN A 4 4.28 22.19 25.15
C GLN A 4 4.12 21.35 23.87
N LEU A 5 3.13 20.46 23.95
CA LEU A 5 2.67 19.49 22.96
C LEU A 5 1.87 20.18 21.85
N VAL A 6 2.21 19.97 20.58
CA VAL A 6 1.33 20.30 19.45
C VAL A 6 0.47 19.07 19.15
N GLY A 7 -0.82 19.22 19.41
CA GLY A 7 -1.84 18.18 19.27
C GLY A 7 -2.07 17.74 17.83
N CYS A 8 -2.12 16.43 17.65
CA CYS A 8 -2.51 15.73 16.44
C CYS A 8 -4.00 15.97 16.14
N LEU A 9 -4.31 16.78 15.11
CA LEU A 9 -5.67 16.99 14.63
C LEU A 9 -6.13 15.78 13.81
N ARG A 10 -7.23 15.15 14.27
CA ARG A 10 -7.89 13.99 13.65
C ARG A 10 -8.37 14.31 12.21
N PRO A 11 -8.31 13.37 11.25
CA PRO A 11 -8.78 13.56 9.86
C PRO A 11 -10.31 13.68 9.69
N GLN A 12 -11.09 13.79 10.77
CA GLN A 12 -12.57 13.78 10.67
C GLN A 12 -13.16 15.10 10.15
N ALA A 13 -12.41 16.21 10.18
CA ALA A 13 -12.94 17.53 9.81
C ALA A 13 -12.96 17.77 8.29
N THR A 14 -12.00 17.21 7.54
CA THR A 14 -11.81 17.53 6.11
C THR A 14 -12.73 16.73 5.18
N ILE A 15 -13.29 15.61 5.65
CA ILE A 15 -14.30 14.83 4.91
C ILE A 15 -15.65 15.56 4.89
N ARG A 16 -15.95 16.39 5.91
CA ARG A 16 -17.24 17.10 6.03
C ARG A 16 -17.42 18.25 5.04
N THR A 17 -16.34 18.88 4.58
CA THR A 17 -16.44 20.12 3.79
C THR A 17 -16.55 19.87 2.28
N HIS A 18 -15.97 18.80 1.74
CA HIS A 18 -16.11 18.47 0.30
C HIS A 18 -17.40 17.69 -0.04
N LEU A 19 -18.06 17.07 0.95
CA LEU A 19 -19.36 16.41 0.80
C LEU A 19 -20.54 17.40 0.83
N ALA A 20 -20.29 18.70 1.02
CA ALA A 20 -21.32 19.72 1.13
C ALA A 20 -21.91 20.14 -0.23
N THR A 21 -21.24 19.92 -1.35
CA THR A 21 -21.67 20.43 -2.67
C THR A 21 -22.36 19.40 -3.56
N ASP A 22 -22.34 18.11 -3.22
CA ASP A 22 -22.95 17.06 -4.05
C ASP A 22 -24.21 16.48 -3.37
N ARG A 23 -25.38 16.77 -3.94
CA ARG A 23 -26.68 16.26 -3.45
C ARG A 23 -26.75 14.72 -3.47
N HIS A 24 -26.00 14.04 -4.33
CA HIS A 24 -26.05 12.58 -4.46
C HIS A 24 -25.27 11.86 -3.37
N ALA A 25 -24.15 12.43 -2.91
CA ALA A 25 -23.36 11.87 -1.80
C ALA A 25 -24.05 12.03 -0.43
N ARG A 26 -24.95 13.02 -0.28
CA ARG A 26 -25.69 13.29 0.95
C ARG A 26 -26.69 12.19 1.32
N LEU A 27 -27.40 11.62 0.35
CA LEU A 27 -28.45 10.62 0.60
C LEU A 27 -27.88 9.25 0.98
N ALA A 28 -26.80 8.81 0.32
CA ALA A 28 -26.10 7.57 0.67
C ALA A 28 -25.48 7.64 2.09
N PHE A 29 -24.96 8.82 2.48
CA PHE A 29 -24.37 9.02 3.81
C PHE A 29 -25.42 9.20 4.92
N ALA A 30 -26.59 9.77 4.61
CA ALA A 30 -27.70 9.90 5.56
C ALA A 30 -28.30 8.53 5.95
N HIS A 31 -28.43 7.60 5.00
CA HIS A 31 -28.87 6.23 5.27
C HIS A 31 -27.87 5.46 6.15
N LEU A 32 -26.57 5.64 5.92
CA LEU A 32 -25.50 4.96 6.69
C LEU A 32 -25.36 5.50 8.13
N ASN A 33 -25.71 6.76 8.39
CA ASN A 33 -25.66 7.32 9.76
C ASN A 33 -26.83 6.87 10.66
N CYS A 34 -27.94 6.40 10.09
CA CYS A 34 -29.10 5.93 10.86
C CYS A 34 -28.81 4.62 11.62
N LEU A 35 -27.87 3.79 11.15
CA LEU A 35 -27.51 2.53 11.78
C LEU A 35 -26.50 2.67 12.94
N ARG A 36 -26.03 3.89 13.23
CA ARG A 36 -25.02 4.15 14.27
C ARG A 36 -25.61 4.40 15.66
N SER A 37 -26.92 4.60 15.77
CA SER A 37 -27.61 4.96 17.02
C SER A 37 -28.02 3.77 17.90
N VAL A 38 -27.85 2.53 17.44
CA VAL A 38 -28.35 1.32 18.15
C VAL A 38 -27.25 0.57 18.93
N TRP A 39 -25.99 1.02 18.89
CA TRP A 39 -24.87 0.25 19.48
C TRP A 39 -23.87 1.11 20.28
N GLN A 40 -24.38 2.00 21.11
CA GLN A 40 -23.60 2.58 22.23
C GLN A 40 -24.18 2.10 23.55
N GLY A 41 -23.67 0.98 24.03
CA GLY A 41 -24.06 0.44 25.33
C GLY A 41 -23.29 -0.81 25.72
N ARG A 42 -22.04 -0.65 26.15
CA ARG A 42 -21.49 -1.22 27.40
C ARG A 42 -19.97 -1.08 27.45
N SER A 43 -19.53 -0.68 28.64
CA SER A 43 -18.21 -0.23 29.05
C SER A 43 -17.46 -1.30 29.84
N SER A 44 -16.18 -1.01 30.12
CA SER A 44 -15.31 -1.59 31.16
C SER A 44 -14.69 -2.96 30.81
N SER A 45 -13.46 -3.32 31.22
CA SER A 45 -12.50 -2.76 32.17
C SER A 45 -11.08 -3.23 31.79
N ARG A 46 -10.10 -2.46 32.24
CA ARG A 46 -8.65 -2.59 32.00
C ARG A 46 -8.05 -3.60 32.99
N ALA A 47 -7.14 -4.47 32.53
CA ALA A 47 -6.28 -5.29 33.39
C ALA A 47 -4.80 -5.08 32.98
N GLN A 48 -3.94 -4.87 33.98
CA GLN A 48 -2.47 -4.84 33.88
C GLN A 48 -1.92 -6.27 33.93
N PRO A 49 -0.63 -6.46 33.62
CA PRO A 49 0.21 -7.06 34.66
C PRO A 49 1.59 -6.41 34.83
N ALA A 50 2.19 -6.78 35.96
CA ALA A 50 3.39 -6.25 36.58
C ALA A 50 4.69 -6.96 36.15
N THR A 51 5.78 -6.20 36.26
CA THR A 51 7.16 -6.54 36.70
C THR A 51 7.85 -7.82 36.19
N LEU A 52 9.09 -7.67 35.70
CA LEU A 52 10.29 -8.08 36.46
C LEU A 52 11.59 -7.62 35.76
N PHE A 53 12.47 -7.08 36.59
CA PHE A 53 13.84 -6.65 36.30
C PHE A 53 14.77 -7.81 36.69
N CYS A 54 15.78 -8.14 35.90
CA CYS A 54 16.95 -8.87 36.40
C CYS A 54 18.19 -8.58 35.53
N SER A 55 19.26 -8.15 36.19
CA SER A 55 20.59 -7.90 35.64
C SER A 55 21.45 -9.17 35.70
N ALA A 56 22.38 -9.34 34.75
CA ALA A 56 23.84 -9.39 34.97
C ALA A 56 24.62 -10.29 34.00
N ALA A 57 25.77 -9.75 33.60
CA ALA A 57 27.08 -10.40 33.38
C ALA A 57 27.30 -11.43 32.24
N GLY A 58 28.10 -11.00 31.26
CA GLY A 58 29.48 -11.50 31.08
C GLY A 58 29.69 -12.85 30.39
N SER A 59 30.25 -12.83 29.17
CA SER A 59 31.55 -13.43 28.80
C SER A 59 31.69 -13.60 27.29
N SER A 60 32.80 -13.11 26.75
CA SER A 60 33.25 -13.31 25.37
C SER A 60 33.72 -14.75 25.15
N PRO A 61 33.64 -15.24 23.90
CA PRO A 61 34.86 -15.82 23.34
C PRO A 61 35.14 -15.37 21.90
N SER A 62 36.42 -15.08 21.67
CA SER A 62 37.08 -14.97 20.37
C SER A 62 36.96 -16.27 19.57
N LYS A 63 36.60 -16.19 18.28
CA LYS A 63 36.95 -17.20 17.26
C LYS A 63 37.13 -16.56 15.87
N ALA A 64 38.38 -16.58 15.43
CA ALA A 64 38.92 -16.76 14.09
C ALA A 64 38.04 -16.38 12.87
N ALA A 65 38.50 -15.37 12.14
CA ALA A 65 38.09 -15.07 10.79
C ALA A 65 38.41 -16.24 9.85
N THR A 66 37.37 -16.90 9.37
CA THR A 66 37.45 -17.78 8.20
C THR A 66 36.88 -16.98 7.03
N ALA A 67 37.72 -16.68 6.04
CA ALA A 67 37.28 -16.02 4.82
C ALA A 67 36.20 -16.87 4.13
N PRO A 68 35.02 -16.32 3.79
CA PRO A 68 34.06 -17.07 3.01
C PRO A 68 34.54 -17.11 1.56
N THR A 69 35.24 -18.17 1.17
CA THR A 69 35.35 -18.59 -0.23
C THR A 69 34.00 -19.16 -0.66
N GLY A 70 33.00 -18.29 -0.74
CA GLY A 70 31.69 -18.62 -1.27
C GLY A 70 31.80 -18.78 -2.78
N SER A 71 31.79 -20.02 -3.26
CA SER A 71 31.27 -20.29 -4.60
C SER A 71 29.90 -19.62 -4.68
N LYS A 72 29.75 -18.56 -5.49
CA LYS A 72 28.44 -18.00 -5.83
C LYS A 72 27.67 -19.11 -6.54
N GLY A 73 26.96 -19.94 -5.77
CA GLY A 73 25.93 -20.81 -6.32
C GLY A 73 24.98 -19.93 -7.13
N ALA A 74 24.49 -20.44 -8.25
CA ALA A 74 23.58 -19.71 -9.12
C ALA A 74 22.41 -19.19 -8.28
N ARG A 75 22.44 -17.90 -7.96
CA ARG A 75 21.32 -17.22 -7.31
C ARG A 75 20.25 -17.09 -8.37
N SER A 76 19.12 -17.76 -8.19
CA SER A 76 17.92 -17.48 -8.98
C SER A 76 17.35 -16.13 -8.57
N GLY A 77 16.73 -15.41 -9.50
CA GLY A 77 15.89 -14.28 -9.15
C GLY A 77 14.68 -14.72 -8.33
N GLN A 78 13.95 -13.73 -7.81
CA GLN A 78 12.78 -13.95 -6.94
C GLN A 78 11.77 -12.82 -7.14
N LEU A 79 10.48 -13.13 -7.07
CA LEU A 79 9.37 -12.20 -7.18
C LEU A 79 8.51 -12.23 -5.89
N ASP A 80 8.48 -11.12 -5.16
CA ASP A 80 7.66 -10.94 -3.96
C ASP A 80 6.54 -9.92 -4.23
N LEU A 81 5.28 -10.33 -4.13
CA LEU A 81 4.12 -9.49 -4.45
C LEU A 81 3.34 -9.07 -3.21
N ILE A 82 3.16 -7.76 -3.02
CA ILE A 82 2.39 -7.13 -1.95
C ILE A 82 1.17 -6.42 -2.55
N ILE A 83 -0.01 -6.94 -2.26
CA ILE A 83 -1.28 -6.43 -2.80
C ILE A 83 -2.26 -6.02 -1.71
N GLY A 84 -3.29 -5.28 -2.08
CA GLY A 84 -4.39 -4.91 -1.20
C GLY A 84 -4.97 -3.54 -1.54
N PRO A 85 -6.06 -3.14 -0.88
CA PRO A 85 -6.73 -1.87 -1.16
C PRO A 85 -5.84 -0.68 -0.81
N MET A 86 -6.22 0.51 -1.29
CA MET A 86 -5.71 1.78 -0.75
C MET A 86 -5.82 1.79 0.78
N PHE A 87 -4.87 2.48 1.43
CA PHE A 87 -4.77 2.60 2.89
C PHE A 87 -4.43 1.30 3.65
N ALA A 88 -4.08 0.21 2.96
CA ALA A 88 -3.63 -1.04 3.58
C ALA A 88 -2.15 -1.04 4.01
N GLY A 89 -1.41 0.06 3.77
CA GLY A 89 0.00 0.16 4.14
C GLY A 89 0.98 -0.52 3.18
N LYS A 90 0.61 -0.70 1.89
CA LYS A 90 1.47 -1.34 0.87
C LYS A 90 2.84 -0.71 0.74
N THR A 91 2.90 0.61 0.50
CA THR A 91 4.14 1.40 0.46
C THR A 91 4.98 1.23 1.73
N SER A 92 4.34 1.19 2.91
CA SER A 92 5.05 0.95 4.17
C SER A 92 5.64 -0.46 4.25
N SER A 93 4.91 -1.49 3.84
CA SER A 93 5.43 -2.86 3.79
C SER A 93 6.56 -3.01 2.76
N LEU A 94 6.45 -2.35 1.60
CA LEU A 94 7.50 -2.30 0.59
C LEU A 94 8.78 -1.68 1.17
N LEU A 95 8.70 -0.50 1.80
CA LEU A 95 9.87 0.16 2.39
C LEU A 95 10.48 -0.63 3.55
N ARG A 96 9.67 -1.35 4.34
CA ARG A 96 10.20 -2.24 5.38
C ARG A 96 10.99 -3.40 4.76
N LYS A 97 10.52 -3.97 3.65
CA LYS A 97 11.27 -5.01 2.92
C LYS A 97 12.56 -4.44 2.33
N VAL A 98 12.52 -3.24 1.73
CA VAL A 98 13.72 -2.53 1.26
C VAL A 98 14.74 -2.36 2.38
N GLN A 99 14.33 -1.87 3.55
CA GLN A 99 15.20 -1.72 4.72
C GLN A 99 15.84 -3.04 5.17
N GLN A 100 15.08 -4.14 5.12
CA GLN A 100 15.60 -5.47 5.45
C GLN A 100 16.66 -5.94 4.46
N LEU A 101 16.46 -5.71 3.16
CA LEU A 101 17.41 -6.08 2.10
C LEU A 101 18.68 -5.22 2.17
N GLU A 102 18.54 -3.92 2.39
CA GLU A 102 19.66 -3.00 2.64
C GLU A 102 20.48 -3.44 3.86
N ALA A 103 19.80 -3.84 4.96
CA ALA A 103 20.46 -4.35 6.16
C ALA A 103 21.18 -5.70 5.95
N GLN A 104 20.83 -6.44 4.91
CA GLN A 104 21.54 -7.64 4.45
C GLN A 104 22.72 -7.31 3.51
N GLY A 105 22.95 -6.03 3.21
CA GLY A 105 24.02 -5.55 2.34
C GLY A 105 23.67 -5.56 0.85
N LEU A 106 22.40 -5.79 0.48
CA LEU A 106 21.98 -5.79 -0.92
C LEU A 106 21.77 -4.36 -1.43
N ALA A 107 22.23 -4.10 -2.66
CA ALA A 107 21.89 -2.86 -3.37
C ALA A 107 20.43 -2.91 -3.87
N VAL A 108 19.62 -1.91 -3.50
CA VAL A 108 18.19 -1.88 -3.81
C VAL A 108 17.82 -0.60 -4.59
N ALA A 109 17.28 -0.77 -5.80
CA ALA A 109 16.64 0.32 -6.53
C ALA A 109 15.16 0.43 -6.15
N VAL A 110 14.65 1.66 -5.99
CA VAL A 110 13.23 1.91 -5.68
C VAL A 110 12.61 2.71 -6.82
N ILE A 111 11.51 2.20 -7.37
CA ILE A 111 10.80 2.78 -8.52
C ILE A 111 9.36 3.09 -8.09
N LYS A 112 8.86 4.27 -8.48
CA LYS A 112 7.45 4.65 -8.33
C LYS A 112 6.87 5.10 -9.66
N SER A 113 5.56 4.96 -9.83
CA SER A 113 4.90 5.51 -11.02
C SER A 113 4.91 7.04 -10.99
N ALA A 114 5.31 7.66 -12.11
CA ALA A 114 5.21 9.11 -12.34
C ALA A 114 3.76 9.59 -12.40
N LYS A 115 2.81 8.67 -12.67
CA LYS A 115 1.38 8.97 -12.61
C LYS A 115 0.90 9.23 -11.17
N ASP A 116 1.62 8.75 -10.16
CA ASP A 116 1.28 9.03 -8.77
C ASP A 116 1.86 10.37 -8.28
N THR A 117 1.07 11.42 -8.45
CA THR A 117 1.39 12.79 -8.03
C THR A 117 0.90 13.13 -6.62
N ARG A 118 0.44 12.15 -5.82
CA ARG A 118 -0.07 12.41 -4.46
C ARG A 118 1.04 12.77 -3.47
N TYR A 119 2.27 12.40 -3.80
CA TYR A 119 3.47 12.62 -2.99
C TYR A 119 4.60 13.19 -3.85
N HIS A 120 5.71 13.56 -3.21
CA HIS A 120 6.88 14.15 -3.89
C HIS A 120 7.37 13.30 -5.07
N ALA A 121 7.81 13.95 -6.14
CA ALA A 121 8.25 13.26 -7.37
C ALA A 121 9.50 12.39 -7.14
N SER A 122 10.43 12.85 -6.31
CA SER A 122 11.74 12.20 -6.08
C SER A 122 11.82 11.31 -4.84
N ARG A 123 10.76 11.23 -4.05
CA ARG A 123 10.79 10.51 -2.76
C ARG A 123 9.54 9.68 -2.54
N LEU A 124 9.76 8.44 -2.10
CA LEU A 124 8.71 7.57 -1.59
C LEU A 124 8.55 7.87 -0.10
N THR A 125 7.49 8.57 0.29
CA THR A 125 7.22 8.93 1.69
C THR A 125 6.03 8.15 2.20
N THR A 126 6.23 7.41 3.29
CA THR A 126 5.14 6.76 4.01
C THR A 126 4.47 7.72 4.98
N HIS A 127 3.23 7.42 5.36
CA HIS A 127 2.51 8.18 6.38
C HIS A 127 3.22 8.14 7.76
N ASP A 128 4.08 7.15 7.99
CA ASP A 128 4.88 7.00 9.21
C ASP A 128 6.18 7.83 9.20
N GLY A 129 6.37 8.69 8.19
CA GLY A 129 7.49 9.63 8.10
C GLY A 129 8.78 9.05 7.52
N GLN A 130 8.80 7.78 7.10
CA GLN A 130 9.95 7.21 6.39
C GLN A 130 9.96 7.68 4.94
N SER A 131 11.11 8.19 4.49
CA SER A 131 11.34 8.62 3.12
C SER A 131 12.54 7.90 2.52
N ARG A 132 12.43 7.49 1.26
CA ARG A 132 13.54 6.96 0.44
C ARG A 132 13.60 7.66 -0.91
N GLU A 133 14.79 7.79 -1.47
CA GLU A 133 14.94 8.23 -2.85
C GLU A 133 14.38 7.16 -3.78
N CYS A 134 13.72 7.60 -4.84
CA CYS A 134 13.12 6.69 -5.81
C CYS A 134 13.16 7.29 -7.22
N PHE A 135 13.23 6.41 -8.21
CA PHE A 135 13.07 6.78 -9.60
C PHE A 135 11.58 6.85 -9.97
N ALA A 136 11.10 8.03 -10.34
CA ALA A 136 9.75 8.20 -10.86
C ALA A 136 9.74 7.91 -12.36
N ALA A 137 8.97 6.91 -12.79
CA ALA A 137 8.95 6.43 -14.16
C ALA A 137 7.52 6.28 -14.70
N SER A 138 7.35 6.50 -16.01
CA SER A 138 6.07 6.21 -16.69
C SER A 138 6.01 4.75 -17.18
N SER A 139 7.17 4.17 -17.49
CA SER A 139 7.38 2.76 -17.81
C SER A 139 8.58 2.23 -17.02
N LEU A 140 8.65 0.93 -16.76
CA LEU A 140 9.81 0.30 -16.14
C LEU A 140 10.99 0.18 -17.14
N ALA A 141 10.70 0.11 -18.44
CA ALA A 141 11.70 0.22 -19.49
C ALA A 141 12.50 1.54 -19.42
N ASP A 142 11.87 2.64 -19.01
CA ASP A 142 12.57 3.92 -18.79
C ASP A 142 13.64 3.83 -17.70
N PHE A 143 13.44 2.97 -16.69
CA PHE A 143 14.43 2.76 -15.64
C PHE A 143 15.68 2.09 -16.22
N LYS A 144 15.52 0.98 -16.96
CA LYS A 144 16.65 0.33 -17.65
C LYS A 144 17.37 1.27 -18.61
N LYS A 145 16.63 2.08 -19.37
CA LYS A 145 17.21 3.00 -20.36
C LYS A 145 17.98 4.16 -19.75
N HIS A 146 17.43 4.83 -18.74
CA HIS A 146 18.01 6.07 -18.19
C HIS A 146 18.89 5.84 -16.96
N ARG A 147 18.76 4.68 -16.32
CA ARG A 147 19.46 4.29 -15.09
C ARG A 147 20.11 2.91 -15.23
N SER A 148 20.62 2.56 -16.40
CA SER A 148 21.24 1.25 -16.66
C SER A 148 22.32 0.87 -15.64
N ALA A 149 23.22 1.80 -15.31
CA ALA A 149 24.25 1.55 -14.30
C ALA A 149 23.67 1.26 -12.90
N GLU A 150 22.57 1.91 -12.52
CA GLU A 150 21.87 1.65 -11.26
C GLU A 150 21.14 0.31 -11.31
N TYR A 151 20.50 -0.01 -12.44
CA TYR A 151 19.89 -1.31 -12.68
C TYR A 151 20.91 -2.45 -12.54
N ASP A 152 22.05 -2.33 -13.21
CA ASP A 152 23.12 -3.33 -13.22
C ASP A 152 23.72 -3.53 -11.82
N ALA A 153 23.94 -2.43 -11.08
CA ALA A 153 24.47 -2.46 -9.72
C ALA A 153 23.46 -2.99 -8.68
N SER A 154 22.16 -2.92 -8.95
CA SER A 154 21.12 -3.32 -8.00
C SER A 154 20.91 -4.84 -8.00
N GLU A 155 20.93 -5.43 -6.82
CA GLU A 155 20.60 -6.85 -6.60
C GLU A 155 19.10 -7.05 -6.35
N ALA A 156 18.41 -5.98 -5.89
CA ALA A 156 16.98 -5.96 -5.69
C ALA A 156 16.31 -4.72 -6.28
N ILE A 157 15.06 -4.85 -6.70
CA ILE A 157 14.25 -3.78 -7.28
C ILE A 157 12.89 -3.75 -6.56
N ALA A 158 12.56 -2.61 -5.97
CA ALA A 158 11.27 -2.36 -5.32
C ALA A 158 10.39 -1.47 -6.20
N ILE A 159 9.19 -1.94 -6.56
CA ILE A 159 8.27 -1.23 -7.45
C ILE A 159 7.01 -0.87 -6.65
N ASP A 160 6.72 0.42 -6.48
CA ASP A 160 5.48 0.89 -5.86
C ASP A 160 4.46 1.36 -6.90
N GLU A 161 3.18 1.28 -6.52
CA GLU A 161 2.02 1.62 -7.37
C GLU A 161 2.03 0.85 -8.71
N ALA A 162 2.39 -0.43 -8.64
CA ALA A 162 2.68 -1.29 -9.78
C ALA A 162 1.55 -1.38 -10.82
N GLN A 163 0.29 -1.17 -10.42
CA GLN A 163 -0.87 -1.20 -11.31
C GLN A 163 -0.83 -0.16 -12.44
N PHE A 164 0.03 0.87 -12.32
CA PHE A 164 0.17 1.91 -13.33
C PHE A 164 1.20 1.61 -14.43
N PHE A 165 2.02 0.57 -14.26
CA PHE A 165 3.04 0.19 -15.24
C PHE A 165 2.46 -0.80 -16.28
N PRO A 166 2.39 -0.42 -17.57
CA PRO A 166 1.86 -1.28 -18.62
C PRO A 166 2.83 -2.41 -19.01
N ASP A 167 4.10 -2.28 -18.64
CA ASP A 167 5.22 -3.17 -18.92
C ASP A 167 5.67 -3.96 -17.68
N LEU A 168 4.84 -4.00 -16.62
CA LEU A 168 5.15 -4.66 -15.35
C LEU A 168 5.51 -6.14 -15.52
N LEU A 169 4.68 -6.89 -16.25
CA LEU A 169 4.87 -8.34 -16.40
C LEU A 169 6.19 -8.66 -17.12
N GLU A 170 6.42 -8.01 -18.26
CA GLU A 170 7.63 -8.20 -19.07
C GLU A 170 8.89 -7.85 -18.27
N PHE A 171 8.88 -6.70 -17.58
CA PHE A 171 9.99 -6.27 -16.75
C PHE A 171 10.29 -7.26 -15.61
N CYS A 172 9.27 -7.76 -14.91
CA CYS A 172 9.46 -8.69 -13.80
C CYS A 172 10.06 -10.03 -14.27
N LEU A 173 9.59 -10.56 -15.40
CA LEU A 173 10.14 -11.78 -15.98
C LEU A 173 11.61 -11.61 -16.38
N GLU A 174 11.94 -10.53 -17.08
CA GLU A 174 13.31 -10.24 -17.47
C GLU A 174 14.22 -10.07 -16.25
N ALA A 175 13.81 -9.25 -15.27
CA ALA A 175 14.60 -8.96 -14.09
C ALA A 175 14.85 -10.21 -13.21
N ALA A 176 13.84 -11.06 -13.01
CA ALA A 176 13.97 -12.23 -12.15
C ALA A 176 14.57 -13.44 -12.88
N GLU A 177 14.10 -13.76 -14.09
CA GLU A 177 14.46 -15.00 -14.77
C GLU A 177 15.74 -14.88 -15.60
N GLN A 178 16.04 -13.69 -16.13
CA GLN A 178 17.22 -13.46 -16.98
C GLN A 178 18.34 -12.79 -16.18
N ASP A 179 18.00 -11.74 -15.42
CA ASP A 179 18.99 -10.91 -14.72
C ASP A 179 19.22 -11.37 -13.26
N ASN A 180 18.51 -12.39 -12.79
CA ASN A 180 18.64 -12.98 -11.44
C ASN A 180 18.46 -12.00 -10.28
N LYS A 181 17.61 -10.98 -10.45
CA LYS A 181 17.31 -9.96 -9.44
C LYS A 181 16.15 -10.37 -8.55
N LEU A 182 16.15 -9.87 -7.32
CA LEU A 182 14.98 -9.90 -6.44
C LEU A 182 14.06 -8.73 -6.77
N VAL A 183 12.81 -8.96 -7.14
CA VAL A 183 11.83 -7.90 -7.38
C VAL A 183 10.75 -7.94 -6.31
N VAL A 184 10.54 -6.83 -5.62
CA VAL A 184 9.45 -6.65 -4.65
C VAL A 184 8.43 -5.69 -5.25
N ILE A 185 7.22 -6.17 -5.49
CA ILE A 185 6.16 -5.45 -6.20
C ILE A 185 5.07 -5.06 -5.21
N ALA A 186 4.67 -3.79 -5.16
CA ALA A 186 3.54 -3.30 -4.39
C ALA A 186 2.49 -2.66 -5.30
N GLY A 187 1.24 -3.11 -5.22
CA GLY A 187 0.18 -2.61 -6.10
C GLY A 187 -1.24 -2.89 -5.64
N LEU A 188 -2.21 -2.25 -6.28
CA LEU A 188 -3.63 -2.55 -6.10
C LEU A 188 -3.98 -3.87 -6.80
N ASP A 189 -4.67 -4.77 -6.10
CA ASP A 189 -5.22 -6.00 -6.70
C ASP A 189 -6.48 -5.74 -7.54
N GLY A 190 -7.20 -4.66 -7.26
CA GLY A 190 -8.37 -4.27 -8.04
C GLY A 190 -8.62 -2.76 -8.07
N ASP A 191 -9.33 -2.33 -9.11
CA ASP A 191 -9.81 -0.97 -9.26
C ASP A 191 -11.01 -0.70 -8.33
N PHE A 192 -11.55 0.52 -8.41
CA PHE A 192 -12.69 0.93 -7.59
C PHE A 192 -13.98 0.13 -7.84
N ARG A 193 -14.03 -0.68 -8.91
CA ARG A 193 -15.14 -1.55 -9.31
C ARG A 193 -14.85 -3.02 -9.02
N ARG A 194 -13.76 -3.32 -8.29
CA ARG A 194 -13.27 -4.68 -8.01
C ARG A 194 -12.88 -5.45 -9.28
N LYS A 195 -12.52 -4.74 -10.36
CA LYS A 195 -11.96 -5.33 -11.58
C LYS A 195 -10.45 -5.31 -11.51
N ARG A 196 -9.80 -6.16 -12.32
CA ARG A 196 -8.34 -6.18 -12.48
C ARG A 196 -7.79 -4.77 -12.77
N PHE A 197 -6.69 -4.41 -12.13
CA PHE A 197 -5.99 -3.13 -12.36
C PHE A 197 -4.56 -3.40 -12.87
N GLY A 198 -4.30 -3.02 -14.12
CA GLY A 198 -3.00 -3.21 -14.75
C GLY A 198 -2.65 -4.69 -14.88
N GLN A 199 -1.36 -5.01 -14.71
CA GLN A 199 -0.83 -6.37 -14.81
C GLN A 199 -0.49 -7.00 -13.44
N VAL A 200 -0.85 -6.35 -12.32
CA VAL A 200 -0.49 -6.83 -10.97
C VAL A 200 -0.97 -8.26 -10.70
N LEU A 201 -2.19 -8.60 -11.13
CA LEU A 201 -2.74 -9.94 -10.95
C LEU A 201 -2.14 -10.99 -11.89
N ASP A 202 -1.50 -10.58 -12.99
CA ASP A 202 -0.87 -11.51 -13.92
C ASP A 202 0.43 -12.10 -13.35
N LEU A 203 1.02 -11.43 -12.35
CA LEU A 203 2.19 -11.91 -11.64
C LEU A 203 1.86 -13.04 -10.64
N VAL A 204 0.60 -13.22 -10.24
CA VAL A 204 0.22 -14.17 -9.17
C VAL A 204 0.69 -15.61 -9.44
N PRO A 205 0.62 -16.15 -10.68
CA PRO A 205 1.14 -17.49 -10.98
C PRO A 205 2.67 -17.60 -10.97
N LEU A 206 3.38 -16.47 -11.01
CA LEU A 206 4.81 -16.38 -11.24
C LEU A 206 5.59 -16.03 -9.96
N VAL A 207 4.92 -15.50 -8.94
CA VAL A 207 5.57 -14.97 -7.73
C VAL A 207 5.91 -16.08 -6.73
N ASP A 208 7.06 -15.96 -6.09
CA ASP A 208 7.49 -16.81 -4.99
C ASP A 208 6.68 -16.54 -3.71
N SER A 209 6.22 -15.30 -3.53
CA SER A 209 5.36 -14.95 -2.42
C SER A 209 4.29 -13.92 -2.78
N VAL A 210 3.10 -14.08 -2.21
CA VAL A 210 2.00 -13.12 -2.32
C VAL A 210 1.46 -12.76 -0.95
N THR A 211 1.47 -11.47 -0.62
CA THR A 211 0.95 -10.92 0.63
C THR A 211 -0.22 -9.99 0.32
N LYS A 212 -1.43 -10.38 0.75
CA LYS A 212 -2.63 -9.51 0.65
C LYS A 212 -2.88 -8.76 1.95
N LEU A 213 -2.49 -7.49 1.96
CA LEU A 213 -2.75 -6.57 3.05
C LEU A 213 -4.23 -6.18 3.10
N LYS A 214 -4.68 -5.81 4.30
CA LYS A 214 -6.05 -5.38 4.59
C LYS A 214 -5.99 -4.03 5.27
N ALA A 215 -6.92 -3.14 4.93
CA ALA A 215 -7.10 -1.87 5.63
C ALA A 215 -8.17 -2.00 6.73
N ASN A 216 -8.45 -0.91 7.45
CA ASN A 216 -9.62 -0.82 8.32
C ASN A 216 -10.77 -0.15 7.55
N CYS A 217 -11.98 -0.72 7.62
CA CYS A 217 -13.14 -0.18 6.94
C CYS A 217 -13.52 1.17 7.53
N ALA A 218 -13.70 2.17 6.66
CA ALA A 218 -14.06 3.53 7.07
C ALA A 218 -15.41 3.62 7.80
N PHE A 219 -16.31 2.64 7.63
CA PHE A 219 -17.67 2.66 8.18
C PHE A 219 -17.83 1.83 9.45
N CYS A 220 -17.24 0.62 9.51
CA CYS A 220 -17.39 -0.28 10.66
C CYS A 220 -16.09 -0.73 11.32
N ASN A 221 -14.94 -0.24 10.85
CA ASN A 221 -13.60 -0.60 11.36
C ASN A 221 -13.21 -2.09 11.24
N GLN A 222 -14.03 -2.93 10.62
CA GLN A 222 -13.68 -4.30 10.25
C GLN A 222 -12.67 -4.33 9.11
N GLN A 223 -12.10 -5.51 8.81
CA GLN A 223 -11.14 -5.67 7.71
C GLN A 223 -11.72 -5.20 6.37
N ALA A 224 -11.06 -4.22 5.77
CA ALA A 224 -11.35 -3.70 4.45
C ALA A 224 -10.52 -4.41 3.38
N LEU A 225 -11.21 -4.82 2.33
CA LEU A 225 -10.64 -5.56 1.20
C LEU A 225 -10.68 -4.75 -0.09
N PHE A 226 -11.44 -3.65 -0.14
CA PHE A 226 -11.73 -2.92 -1.37
C PHE A 226 -11.50 -1.42 -1.19
N SER A 227 -11.17 -0.75 -2.29
CA SER A 227 -11.13 0.71 -2.38
C SER A 227 -12.41 1.21 -3.02
N LEU A 228 -13.32 1.76 -2.23
CA LEU A 228 -14.53 2.39 -2.72
C LEU A 228 -14.19 3.79 -3.24
N ARG A 229 -14.60 4.11 -4.47
CA ARG A 229 -14.56 5.50 -4.95
C ARG A 229 -15.80 6.26 -4.52
N ILE A 230 -15.58 7.33 -3.74
CA ILE A 230 -16.62 8.25 -3.27
C ILE A 230 -16.84 9.44 -4.20
N ALA A 231 -15.86 9.77 -5.06
CA ALA A 231 -16.03 10.77 -6.11
C ALA A 231 -17.00 10.30 -7.22
N ALA A 232 -17.65 11.24 -7.90
CA ALA A 232 -18.58 10.98 -9.00
C ALA A 232 -17.89 10.53 -10.32
N ASP A 233 -16.56 10.61 -10.40
CA ASP A 233 -15.79 10.25 -11.59
C ASP A 233 -15.81 8.73 -11.86
N GLN A 234 -16.10 8.33 -13.10
CA GLN A 234 -16.21 6.94 -13.53
C GLN A 234 -14.94 6.39 -14.22
N ARG A 235 -13.94 7.24 -14.51
CA ARG A 235 -12.69 6.83 -15.18
C ARG A 235 -11.89 5.87 -14.30
N GLN A 236 -11.31 4.80 -14.85
CA GLN A 236 -10.59 3.83 -14.02
C GLN A 236 -9.42 4.46 -13.25
N GLU A 237 -8.60 5.27 -13.93
CA GLU A 237 -7.47 5.98 -13.34
C GLU A 237 -7.88 7.39 -12.90
N VAL A 238 -8.06 7.58 -11.59
CA VAL A 238 -8.24 8.91 -10.99
C VAL A 238 -7.33 9.00 -9.77
N VAL A 239 -6.31 9.86 -9.85
CA VAL A 239 -5.37 10.07 -8.75
C VAL A 239 -6.08 10.83 -7.62
N GLY A 240 -5.95 10.32 -6.40
CA GLY A 240 -6.55 10.90 -5.19
C GLY A 240 -6.26 10.08 -3.94
N GLY A 241 -6.49 10.69 -2.78
CA GLY A 241 -6.33 10.08 -1.48
C GLY A 241 -7.69 9.84 -0.81
N ALA A 242 -7.77 10.16 0.48
CA ALA A 242 -8.97 10.00 1.30
C ALA A 242 -10.13 10.92 0.88
N ASP A 243 -9.87 11.90 0.02
CA ASP A 243 -10.84 12.79 -0.61
C ASP A 243 -11.67 12.09 -1.71
N LYS A 244 -11.10 11.07 -2.38
CA LYS A 244 -11.76 10.36 -3.49
C LYS A 244 -12.02 8.89 -3.21
N TYR A 245 -11.32 8.31 -2.24
CA TYR A 245 -11.38 6.88 -1.96
C TYR A 245 -11.51 6.57 -0.48
N ALA A 246 -12.27 5.52 -0.15
CA ALA A 246 -12.40 4.97 1.19
C ALA A 246 -12.13 3.46 1.19
N PRO A 247 -11.37 2.93 2.15
CA PRO A 247 -11.22 1.49 2.33
C PRO A 247 -12.50 0.90 2.94
N VAL A 248 -13.05 -0.16 2.34
CA VAL A 248 -14.32 -0.75 2.79
C VAL A 248 -14.29 -2.27 2.86
N CYS A 249 -15.08 -2.83 3.78
CA CYS A 249 -15.36 -4.25 3.84
C CYS A 249 -16.38 -4.66 2.75
N ARG A 250 -16.58 -5.97 2.58
CA ARG A 250 -17.50 -6.52 1.57
C ARG A 250 -18.94 -6.05 1.71
N HIS A 251 -19.42 -5.96 2.95
CA HIS A 251 -20.77 -5.48 3.26
C HIS A 251 -20.97 -4.05 2.72
N HIS A 252 -20.18 -3.09 3.22
CA HIS A 252 -20.32 -1.69 2.83
C HIS A 252 -20.03 -1.43 1.36
N PHE A 253 -19.13 -2.20 0.71
CA PHE A 253 -18.97 -2.09 -0.73
C PHE A 253 -20.26 -2.47 -1.46
N SER A 254 -20.85 -3.62 -1.11
CA SER A 254 -22.04 -4.14 -1.80
C SER A 254 -23.28 -3.28 -1.53
N GLU A 255 -23.42 -2.77 -0.30
CA GLU A 255 -24.46 -1.82 0.06
C GLU A 255 -24.35 -0.53 -0.76
N PHE A 256 -23.15 0.03 -0.90
CA PHE A 256 -22.94 1.25 -1.67
C PHE A 256 -23.22 1.06 -3.17
N GLU A 257 -22.83 -0.08 -3.74
CA GLU A 257 -23.15 -0.42 -5.14
C GLU A 257 -24.66 -0.59 -5.37
N ARG A 258 -25.37 -1.20 -4.41
CA ARG A 258 -26.84 -1.32 -4.46
C ARG A 258 -27.49 0.06 -4.48
N LEU A 259 -27.10 0.94 -3.54
CA LEU A 259 -27.62 2.31 -3.45
C LEU A 259 -27.31 3.13 -4.71
N ARG A 260 -26.12 2.98 -5.30
CA ARG A 260 -25.78 3.60 -6.59
C ARG A 260 -26.72 3.13 -7.69
N SER A 261 -26.95 1.82 -7.79
CA SER A 261 -27.80 1.22 -8.83
C SER A 261 -29.26 1.66 -8.73
N GLU A 262 -29.79 1.76 -7.50
CA GLU A 262 -31.14 2.25 -7.22
C GLU A 262 -31.29 3.73 -7.61
N GLN A 263 -30.32 4.58 -7.26
CA GLN A 263 -30.32 6.00 -7.65
C GLN A 263 -30.27 6.19 -9.17
N TYR A 264 -29.52 5.35 -9.90
CA TYR A 264 -29.52 5.39 -11.36
C TYR A 264 -30.86 4.95 -11.96
N ALA A 265 -31.52 3.95 -11.37
CA ALA A 265 -32.84 3.52 -11.82
C ALA A 265 -33.89 4.62 -11.64
N ASP A 266 -33.88 5.30 -10.49
CA ASP A 266 -34.82 6.40 -10.21
C ASP A 266 -34.58 7.62 -11.12
N ALA A 267 -33.32 7.89 -11.49
CA ALA A 267 -32.96 9.00 -12.38
C ALA A 267 -33.26 8.76 -13.87
N VAL A 268 -33.51 7.51 -14.28
CA VAL A 268 -33.84 7.15 -15.68
C VAL A 268 -35.36 7.07 -15.88
N VAL A 269 -36.13 6.89 -14.81
CA VAL A 269 -37.59 6.72 -14.85
C VAL A 269 -38.34 8.02 -14.51
N GLY A 270 -37.67 9.03 -13.95
CA GLY A 270 -38.23 10.37 -13.65
C GLY A 270 -37.86 11.42 -14.69
#